data_AF-A0A377W204-F1
#
_entry.id   AF-A0A377W204-F1
#
_cell.length_a   1.000
_cell.length_b   1.000
_cell.length_c   1.000
_cell.angle_alpha   90.00
_cell.angle_beta   90.00
_cell.angle_gamma   90.00
#
_symmetry.space_group_name_H-M   'P 1'
#
loop_
_entity.id
_entity.type
_entity.pdbx_description
1 polymer ?
#
loop_
_entity_poly.entity_id
_entity_poly.type
_entity_poly.pdbx_seq_one_letter_code
_entity_poly.pdbx_strand_id
1 'polypeptide(L)'
;MNIPNPVATYALRLGDNGLVLAQRLGAWCGHAPELEIDLALANIGLDLLGQARNFLSYAAELNGCGDEDTLAFGRDERQYSNLLLVEQPNGNLPTPSPASSLSMSGTSPCTAGW
;
A
#
# COMPACT_ATOMS: atom_id res chain seq x y z
N MET A 1 4.08 0.00 35.92
CA MET A 1 3.50 0.04 34.55
C MET A 1 4.54 0.71 33.68
N ASN A 2 5.31 -0.04 32.89
CA ASN A 2 6.35 0.52 32.04
C ASN A 2 5.63 1.24 30.89
N ILE A 3 5.59 2.58 30.93
CA ILE A 3 4.96 3.35 29.86
C ILE A 3 5.88 3.18 28.64
N PRO A 4 5.41 2.54 27.55
CA PRO A 4 6.25 2.37 26.37
C PRO A 4 6.67 3.75 25.87
N ASN A 5 7.91 3.88 25.43
CA ASN A 5 8.44 5.15 24.96
C ASN A 5 7.50 5.68 23.85
N PRO A 6 6.91 6.88 24.02
CA PRO A 6 5.94 7.41 23.06
C PRO A 6 6.56 7.62 21.68
N VAL A 7 7.86 7.93 21.63
CA VAL A 7 8.62 8.06 20.38
C VAL A 7 8.80 6.71 19.71
N ALA A 8 9.14 5.65 20.47
CA ALA A 8 9.26 4.30 19.93
C ALA A 8 7.93 3.79 19.37
N THR A 9 6.83 4.06 20.08
CA THR A 9 5.48 3.69 19.61
C THR A 9 5.10 4.45 18.34
N TYR A 10 5.45 5.73 18.26
CA TYR A 10 5.17 6.54 17.06
C TYR A 10 6.02 6.10 15.86
N ALA A 11 7.31 5.83 16.06
CA ALA A 11 8.19 5.28 15.03
C ALA A 11 7.67 3.91 14.54
N LEU A 12 7.26 3.03 15.46
CA LEU A 12 6.68 1.73 15.13
C LEU A 12 5.43 1.88 14.22
N ARG A 13 4.53 2.81 14.54
CA ARG A 13 3.34 3.09 13.70
C ARG A 13 3.70 3.54 12.29
N LEU A 14 4.71 4.39 12.14
CA LEU A 14 5.18 4.83 10.82
C LEU A 14 5.81 3.67 10.04
N GLY A 15 6.59 2.82 10.73
CA GLY A 15 7.16 1.61 10.17
C GLY A 15 6.09 0.63 9.68
N ASP A 16 5.09 0.35 10.51
CA ASP A 16 3.98 -0.56 10.20
C ASP A 16 3.19 -0.08 8.97
N ASN A 17 2.95 1.23 8.84
CA ASN A 17 2.28 1.80 7.67
C ASN A 17 3.04 1.52 6.37
N GLY A 18 4.35 1.77 6.38
CA GLY A 18 5.21 1.53 5.22
C GLY A 18 5.29 0.05 4.86
N LEU A 19 5.41 -0.82 5.87
CA LEU A 19 5.54 -2.27 5.69
C LEU A 19 4.28 -2.87 5.05
N VAL A 20 3.10 -2.56 5.59
CA VAL A 20 1.82 -3.09 5.08
C VAL A 20 1.53 -2.54 3.68
N LEU A 21 1.80 -1.25 3.43
CA LEU A 21 1.57 -0.67 2.11
C LEU A 21 2.55 -1.22 1.06
N ALA A 22 3.81 -1.44 1.42
CA ALA A 22 4.78 -2.08 0.54
C ALA A 22 4.33 -3.51 0.16
N GLN A 23 3.76 -4.27 1.10
CA GLN A 23 3.22 -5.60 0.81
C GLN A 23 2.01 -5.54 -0.14
N ARG A 24 1.14 -4.54 0.01
CA ARG A 24 0.02 -4.31 -0.93
C ARG A 24 0.53 -3.98 -2.33
N LEU A 25 1.54 -3.12 -2.46
CA LEU A 25 2.12 -2.78 -3.76
C LEU A 25 2.86 -3.97 -4.38
N GLY A 26 3.54 -4.79 -3.59
CA GLY A 26 4.20 -6.01 -4.07
C GLY A 26 3.23 -7.00 -4.71
N ALA A 27 2.00 -7.09 -4.21
CA ALA A 27 0.96 -7.93 -4.81
C ALA A 27 0.50 -7.45 -6.20
N TRP A 28 0.72 -6.17 -6.55
CA TRP A 28 0.43 -5.64 -7.89
C TRP A 28 1.53 -5.93 -8.91
N CYS A 29 2.73 -6.30 -8.48
CA CYS A 29 3.86 -6.50 -9.38
C CYS A 29 3.54 -7.58 -10.42
N GLY A 30 3.55 -7.21 -11.70
CA GLY A 30 3.23 -8.11 -12.82
C GLY A 30 1.74 -8.20 -13.16
N HIS A 31 0.91 -7.37 -12.53
CA HIS A 31 -0.53 -7.26 -12.81
C HIS A 31 -0.92 -5.90 -13.41
N ALA A 32 0.03 -4.96 -13.57
CA ALA A 32 -0.27 -3.70 -14.22
C ALA A 32 -0.45 -3.88 -15.75
N PRO A 33 -1.25 -3.02 -16.39
CA PRO A 33 -1.49 -3.09 -17.84
C PRO A 33 -0.25 -2.74 -18.67
N GLU A 34 0.68 -1.97 -18.11
CA GLU A 34 1.90 -1.50 -18.78
C GLU A 34 3.12 -1.72 -17.88
N LEU A 35 4.24 -2.12 -18.49
CA LEU A 35 5.49 -2.43 -17.77
C LEU A 35 6.05 -1.23 -17.02
N GLU A 36 5.86 -0.03 -17.56
CA GLU A 36 6.29 1.24 -16.94
C GLU A 36 5.54 1.50 -15.63
N ILE A 37 4.26 1.15 -15.57
CA ILE A 37 3.42 1.28 -14.38
C ILE A 37 3.83 0.22 -13.34
N ASP A 38 4.06 -1.02 -13.76
CA ASP A 38 4.58 -2.08 -12.89
C ASP A 38 5.91 -1.67 -12.24
N LEU A 39 6.83 -1.11 -13.04
CA LEU A 39 8.13 -0.65 -12.55
C LEU A 39 7.99 0.53 -11.58
N ALA A 40 7.09 1.47 -11.87
CA ALA A 40 6.82 2.60 -10.98
C ALA A 40 6.22 2.14 -9.63
N LEU A 41 5.26 1.21 -9.66
CA LEU A 41 4.65 0.65 -8.45
C LEU A 41 5.67 -0.15 -7.62
N ALA A 42 6.51 -0.95 -8.26
CA ALA A 42 7.58 -1.68 -7.60
C ALA A 42 8.59 -0.73 -6.95
N ASN A 43 8.95 0.38 -7.61
CA ASN A 43 9.87 1.37 -7.06
C ASN A 43 9.29 2.07 -5.82
N ILE A 44 8.02 2.47 -5.88
CA ILE A 44 7.31 3.04 -4.71
C ILE A 44 7.24 2.03 -3.56
N GLY A 45 6.94 0.75 -3.87
CA GLY A 45 6.92 -0.32 -2.87
C GLY A 45 8.28 -0.52 -2.20
N LEU A 46 9.37 -0.46 -2.96
CA LEU A 46 10.73 -0.56 -2.44
C LEU A 46 11.10 0.64 -1.56
N ASP A 47 10.73 1.86 -1.96
CA ASP A 47 10.96 3.07 -1.17
C ASP A 47 10.21 3.01 0.18
N LEU A 48 8.96 2.55 0.17
CA LEU A 48 8.16 2.35 1.38
C LEU A 48 8.74 1.27 2.29
N LEU A 49 9.24 0.18 1.73
CA LEU A 49 9.93 -0.86 2.48
C LEU A 49 11.22 -0.31 3.11
N GLY A 50 11.99 0.50 2.40
CA GLY A 50 13.17 1.18 2.93
C GLY A 50 12.83 2.13 4.09
N GLN A 51 11.75 2.91 3.97
CA GLN A 51 11.25 3.74 5.06
C GLN A 51 10.81 2.90 6.27
N ALA A 52 10.09 1.79 6.03
CA ALA A 52 9.65 0.88 7.09
C ALA A 52 10.83 0.32 7.88
N ARG A 53 11.87 -0.15 7.19
CA ARG A 53 13.12 -0.63 7.79
C ARG A 53 13.79 0.41 8.69
N ASN A 54 13.92 1.64 8.21
CA ASN A 54 14.51 2.73 8.99
C ASN A 54 13.72 3.00 10.29
N PHE A 55 12.38 3.06 10.20
CA PHE A 55 11.54 3.33 11.36
C PHE A 55 11.47 2.15 12.34
N LEU A 56 11.42 0.91 11.85
CA LEU A 56 11.42 -0.29 12.69
C LEU A 56 12.76 -0.47 13.41
N SER A 57 13.88 -0.29 12.70
CA SER A 57 15.21 -0.29 13.29
C SER A 57 15.33 0.75 14.40
N TYR A 58 14.87 1.98 14.15
CA TYR A 58 14.89 3.04 15.17
C TYR A 58 13.97 2.73 16.37
N ALA A 59 12.80 2.12 16.13
CA ALA A 59 11.91 1.70 17.21
C ALA A 59 12.54 0.57 18.06
N ALA A 60 13.26 -0.37 17.44
CA ALA A 60 14.01 -1.42 18.13
C ALA A 60 15.14 -0.84 19.00
N GLU A 61 15.91 0.12 18.46
CA GLU A 61 16.94 0.84 19.21
C GLU A 61 16.37 1.57 20.44
N LEU A 62 15.24 2.25 20.29
CA LEU A 62 14.58 2.97 21.39
C LEU A 62 14.00 2.05 22.46
N ASN A 63 13.57 0.84 22.07
CA ASN A 63 13.08 -0.17 23.01
C ASN A 63 14.22 -0.97 23.66
N GLY A 64 15.44 -0.89 23.10
CA GLY A 64 16.62 -1.60 23.60
C GLY A 64 16.54 -3.13 23.45
N CYS A 65 15.63 -3.63 22.61
CA CYS A 65 15.44 -5.05 22.38
C CYS A 65 14.92 -5.34 20.96
N GLY A 66 15.44 -6.41 20.36
CA GLY A 66 15.06 -6.86 19.01
C GLY A 66 15.75 -6.06 17.90
N ASP A 67 15.29 -6.31 16.68
CA ASP A 67 15.71 -5.68 15.43
C ASP A 67 14.49 -5.43 14.52
N GLU A 68 14.72 -4.89 13.32
CA GLU A 68 13.64 -4.65 12.34
C GLU A 68 12.87 -5.92 11.98
N ASP A 69 13.56 -7.06 11.85
CA ASP A 69 12.96 -8.35 11.48
C ASP A 69 12.09 -8.92 12.60
N THR A 70 12.55 -8.81 13.85
CA THR A 70 11.77 -9.22 15.04
C THR A 70 10.49 -8.40 15.14
N LEU A 71 10.56 -7.10 14.86
CA LEU A 71 9.37 -6.25 14.84
C LEU A 71 8.49 -6.53 13.60
N ALA A 72 9.05 -6.84 12.44
CA ALA A 72 8.25 -7.14 11.25
C ALA A 72 7.55 -8.52 11.35
N PHE A 73 8.25 -9.56 11.77
CA PHE A 73 7.77 -10.95 11.68
C PHE A 73 7.40 -11.57 13.03
N GLY A 74 7.89 -11.03 14.14
CA GLY A 74 7.65 -11.56 15.48
C GLY A 74 6.37 -11.03 16.15
N ARG A 75 5.63 -10.14 15.49
CA ARG A 75 4.40 -9.52 16.02
C ARG A 75 3.14 -10.12 15.40
N ASP A 76 2.13 -10.30 16.25
CA ASP A 76 0.79 -10.70 15.86
C ASP A 76 -0.05 -9.50 15.37
N GLU A 77 -1.16 -9.77 14.68
CA GLU A 77 -2.07 -8.76 14.08
C GLU A 77 -2.52 -7.67 15.08
N ARG A 78 -2.70 -8.03 16.35
CA ARG A 78 -3.12 -7.09 17.41
C ARG A 78 -2.01 -6.17 17.91
N GLN A 79 -0.76 -6.51 17.60
CA GLN A 79 0.43 -5.74 17.94
C GLN A 79 0.88 -4.82 16.79
N TYR A 80 0.27 -4.98 15.62
CA TYR A 80 0.40 -4.07 14.51
C TYR A 80 -0.39 -2.79 14.76
N SER A 81 0.21 -1.67 14.41
CA SER A 81 -0.29 -0.34 14.72
C SER A 81 -0.40 0.57 13.49
N ASN A 82 -0.49 -0.05 12.32
CA ASN A 82 -0.71 0.64 11.05
C ASN A 82 -2.14 1.20 10.93
N LEU A 83 -2.30 2.10 9.97
CA LEU A 83 -3.57 2.69 9.61
C LEU A 83 -4.44 1.67 8.87
N LEU A 84 -5.74 1.66 9.16
CA LEU A 84 -6.73 0.83 8.43
C LEU A 84 -6.78 1.16 6.93
N LEU A 85 -6.30 2.34 6.53
CA LEU A 85 -6.22 2.77 5.14
C LEU A 85 -5.21 1.93 4.34
N VAL A 86 -4.07 1.56 4.95
CA VAL A 86 -3.03 0.79 4.25
C VAL A 86 -3.37 -0.70 4.19
N GLU A 87 -4.29 -1.17 5.02
CA GLU A 87 -4.79 -2.54 4.99
C GLU A 87 -5.84 -2.78 3.92
N GLN A 88 -6.37 -1.73 3.28
CA GLN A 88 -7.43 -1.91 2.30
C GLN A 88 -6.96 -2.84 1.18
N PRO A 89 -7.85 -3.75 0.71
CA PRO A 89 -7.52 -4.60 -0.41
C PRO A 89 -7.27 -3.72 -1.63
N ASN A 90 -6.32 -4.16 -2.45
CA ASN A 90 -6.07 -3.59 -3.76
C ASN A 90 -7.38 -3.66 -4.58
N GLY A 91 -7.90 -2.50 -4.98
CA GLY A 91 -9.10 -2.41 -5.81
C GLY A 91 -8.87 -2.94 -7.24
N ASN A 92 -9.84 -2.76 -8.14
CA ASN A 92 -9.54 -2.96 -9.56
C ASN A 92 -8.69 -1.77 -10.06
N LEU A 93 -7.50 -2.03 -10.60
CA LEU A 93 -6.98 -1.13 -11.63
C LEU A 93 -8.05 -1.12 -12.72
N PRO A 94 -8.42 0.05 -13.29
CA PRO A 94 -9.29 0.07 -14.46
C PRO A 94 -8.56 -0.67 -15.58
N THR A 95 -8.77 -1.97 -15.63
CA THR A 95 -8.53 -2.78 -16.81
C THR A 95 -9.37 -2.13 -17.89
N PRO A 96 -8.82 -1.87 -19.08
CA PRO A 96 -9.65 -1.50 -20.22
C PRO A 96 -10.56 -2.70 -20.49
N SER A 97 -11.73 -2.72 -19.84
CA SER A 97 -12.76 -3.69 -20.17
C SER A 97 -13.18 -3.37 -21.62
N PRO A 98 -13.36 -4.38 -22.48
CA PRO A 98 -13.87 -4.15 -23.84
C PRO A 98 -15.28 -3.53 -23.84
N ALA A 99 -15.93 -3.32 -22.69
CA ALA A 99 -17.23 -2.67 -22.60
C ALA A 99 -17.17 -1.13 -22.75
N SER A 100 -15.99 -0.50 -22.66
CA SER A 100 -15.87 0.97 -22.82
C SER A 100 -15.92 1.43 -24.29
N SER A 101 -15.85 0.51 -25.26
CA SER A 101 -15.93 0.82 -26.70
C SER A 101 -17.33 0.63 -27.30
N LEU A 102 -18.34 0.23 -26.50
CA LEU A 102 -19.72 0.03 -26.95
C LEU A 102 -20.68 1.02 -26.28
N SER A 103 -20.49 2.31 -26.53
CA SER A 103 -21.53 3.34 -26.38
C SER A 103 -21.29 4.53 -27.32
N MET A 104 -21.08 4.23 -28.60
CA MET A 104 -21.13 5.21 -29.71
C MET A 104 -22.12 4.74 -30.79
N SER A 105 -23.23 4.11 -30.39
CA SER A 105 -24.39 3.86 -31.26
C SER A 105 -25.63 4.57 -30.70
N GLY A 106 -25.58 5.89 -30.74
CA GLY A 106 -26.73 6.77 -30.52
C GLY A 106 -27.08 7.51 -31.80
N THR A 107 -27.28 6.78 -32.90
CA THR A 107 -27.98 7.31 -34.08
C THR A 107 -29.40 7.66 -33.65
N SER A 108 -29.64 8.96 -33.48
CA SER A 108 -31.01 9.51 -33.44
C SER A 108 -31.56 9.55 -34.85
N PRO A 109 -32.79 9.04 -35.09
CA PRO A 109 -33.55 9.47 -36.25
C PRO A 109 -34.94 9.92 -35.78
N CYS A 110 -35.07 11.17 -35.34
CA CYS A 110 -36.36 11.87 -35.23
C CYS A 110 -36.16 13.35 -34.87
N THR A 111 -36.04 14.22 -35.88
CA THR A 111 -36.82 15.47 -35.97
C THR A 111 -36.66 16.06 -37.37
N ALA A 112 -37.72 15.97 -38.16
CA ALA A 112 -37.96 16.73 -39.37
C ALA A 112 -38.58 18.08 -39.02
N GLY A 113 -38.30 19.11 -39.83
CA GLY A 113 -38.81 20.48 -39.74
C GLY A 113 -37.76 21.44 -39.17
N TRP A 114 -37.13 22.33 -39.92
CA TRP A 114 -37.45 22.99 -41.19
C TRP A 114 -36.22 23.04 -42.11
#